data_AF-A0A1C6IW59-F1
#
_entry.id   AF-A0A1C6IW59-F1
#
_cell.length_a   1.000
_cell.length_b   1.000
_cell.length_c   1.000
_cell.angle_alpha   90.00
_cell.angle_beta   90.00
_cell.angle_gamma   90.00
#
_symmetry.space_group_name_H-M   'P 1'
#
loop_
_entity.id
_entity.type
_entity.pdbx_description
1 polymer ?
#
loop_
_entity_poly.entity_id
_entity_poly.type
_entity_poly.pdbx_seq_one_letter_code
_entity_poly.pdbx_strand_id
1 'polypeptide(L)'
;MFKSLFSQKPKIKGIIGYLGLESFWLSCTPQEQDALTRYHQGGLGAAPGSSPIKGDVSYSSSTKLKYFSAMIGWAVSEKNYSLADKIISAGKDLAVSEAEFLDAHYFWQEAAECYYKQRDCRPDAIDLTIEFCLKDIQMFPKYVKPMQKELGCIPRITTFQRLAILYEKAGRYKEAIEICNLAIKYGLTDSTKGGYPARLQKLEKKLNG
;
A
#
# COMPACT_ATOMS: atom_id res chain seq x y z
N MET A 1 34.51 12.92 37.64
CA MET A 1 33.08 12.57 37.77
C MET A 1 32.39 12.92 36.45
N PHE A 2 32.37 12.00 35.49
CA PHE A 2 31.74 12.21 34.19
C PHE A 2 30.24 12.00 34.33
N LYS A 3 29.46 13.08 34.36
CA LYS A 3 28.00 12.99 34.21
C LYS A 3 27.71 12.68 32.74
N SER A 4 27.23 11.47 32.50
CA SER A 4 26.65 11.04 31.23
C SER A 4 25.58 12.05 30.80
N LEU A 5 25.86 12.82 29.75
CA LEU A 5 24.90 13.63 29.01
C LEU A 5 24.18 12.75 27.98
N PHE A 6 23.48 11.71 28.44
CA PHE A 6 22.38 11.18 27.64
C PHE A 6 21.19 12.09 27.86
N SER A 7 21.09 13.15 27.04
CA SER A 7 19.83 13.88 26.92
C SER A 7 18.75 12.86 26.56
N GLN A 8 17.75 12.69 27.42
CA GLN A 8 16.57 11.88 27.07
C GLN A 8 16.04 12.40 25.74
N LYS A 9 16.00 11.55 24.71
CA LYS A 9 15.42 11.93 23.42
C LYS A 9 14.00 12.44 23.69
N PRO A 10 13.61 13.59 23.11
CA PRO A 10 12.28 14.14 23.34
C PRO A 10 11.23 13.08 22.97
N LYS A 11 10.26 12.87 23.88
CA LYS A 11 9.20 11.88 23.68
C LYS A 11 8.37 12.30 22.46
N ILE A 12 8.42 11.50 21.40
CA ILE A 12 7.57 11.69 20.23
C ILE A 12 6.13 11.41 20.65
N LYS A 13 5.24 12.38 20.42
CA LYS A 13 3.80 12.29 20.68
C LYS A 13 3.04 12.27 19.35
N GLY A 14 1.82 12.83 19.31
CA GLY A 14 1.01 12.91 18.11
C GLY A 14 0.62 11.53 17.57
N ILE A 15 0.25 11.49 16.29
CA ILE A 15 -0.12 10.23 15.63
C ILE A 15 1.07 9.27 15.53
N ILE A 16 2.30 9.77 15.39
CA ILE A 16 3.51 8.93 15.33
C ILE A 16 3.71 8.20 16.66
N GLY A 17 3.62 8.91 17.78
CA GLY A 17 3.70 8.30 19.11
C GLY A 17 2.53 7.38 19.41
N TYR A 18 1.30 7.77 19.03
CA TYR A 18 0.11 6.95 19.22
C TYR A 18 0.19 5.61 18.48
N LEU A 19 0.70 5.62 17.25
CA LEU A 19 0.84 4.42 16.44
C LEU A 19 2.11 3.63 16.76
N GLY A 20 2.97 4.07 17.67
CA GLY A 20 4.24 3.40 17.95
C GLY A 20 5.20 3.41 16.75
N LEU A 21 5.26 4.53 16.02
CA LEU A 21 6.08 4.74 14.81
C LEU A 21 7.34 5.58 15.09
N GLU A 22 7.74 5.76 16.34
CA GLU A 22 8.85 6.62 16.76
C GLU A 22 10.17 6.16 16.14
N SER A 23 10.44 4.85 16.11
CA SER A 23 11.66 4.30 15.52
C SER A 23 11.73 4.57 14.01
N PHE A 24 10.60 4.51 13.31
CA PHE A 24 10.52 4.85 11.89
C PHE A 24 10.73 6.37 11.68
N TRP A 25 10.08 7.21 12.48
CA TRP A 25 10.25 8.65 12.40
C TRP A 25 11.70 9.08 12.62
N LEU A 26 12.35 8.50 13.63
CA LEU A 26 13.75 8.81 13.98
C LEU A 26 14.76 8.27 12.95
N SER A 27 14.38 7.34 12.08
CA SER A 27 15.22 6.87 10.97
C SER A 27 15.10 7.73 9.71
N CYS A 28 14.13 8.66 9.68
CA CYS A 28 13.96 9.63 8.60
C CYS A 28 14.93 10.82 8.77
N THR A 29 15.46 11.31 7.65
CA THR A 29 16.19 12.58 7.56
C THR A 29 15.26 13.77 7.86
N PRO A 30 15.79 14.95 8.19
CA PRO A 30 14.98 16.14 8.37
C PRO A 30 14.06 16.45 7.17
N GLN A 31 14.56 16.29 5.94
CA GLN A 31 13.80 16.52 4.72
C GLN A 31 12.65 15.50 4.55
N GLU A 32 12.87 14.25 4.92
CA GLU A 32 11.83 13.22 4.92
C GLU A 32 10.79 13.48 6.02
N GLN A 33 11.20 13.93 7.19
CA GLN A 33 10.30 14.33 8.28
C GLN A 33 9.44 15.55 7.89
N ASP A 34 10.02 16.53 7.21
CA ASP A 34 9.30 17.68 6.68
C ASP A 34 8.26 17.23 5.63
N ALA A 35 8.65 16.34 4.72
CA ALA A 35 7.71 15.76 3.74
C ALA A 35 6.57 14.99 4.41
N LEU A 36 6.87 14.10 5.36
CA LEU A 36 5.86 13.36 6.14
C LEU A 36 4.93 14.28 6.93
N THR A 37 5.45 15.39 7.47
CA THR A 37 4.63 16.41 8.12
C THR A 37 3.66 17.06 7.13
N ARG A 38 4.13 17.46 5.95
CA ARG A 38 3.26 18.00 4.90
C ARG A 38 2.22 16.98 4.44
N TYR A 39 2.60 15.72 4.24
CA TYR A 39 1.68 14.65 3.83
C TYR A 39 0.63 14.38 4.90
N HIS A 40 1.02 14.41 6.17
CA HIS A 40 0.09 14.31 7.29
C HIS A 40 -0.93 15.46 7.27
N GLN A 41 -0.48 16.70 7.05
CA GLN A 41 -1.36 17.86 7.00
C GLN A 41 -2.29 17.88 5.78
N GLY A 42 -1.83 17.34 4.64
CA GLY A 42 -2.64 17.23 3.42
C GLY A 42 -3.56 16.00 3.40
N GLY A 43 -3.34 15.01 4.26
CA GLY A 43 -4.03 13.72 4.26
C GLY A 43 -4.91 13.47 5.47
N LEU A 44 -5.76 12.44 5.37
CA LEU A 44 -6.49 11.81 6.49
C LEU A 44 -7.35 12.76 7.37
N GLY A 45 -7.73 13.94 6.88
CA GLY A 45 -8.57 14.90 7.61
C GLY A 45 -7.85 15.61 8.75
N ALA A 46 -6.51 15.66 8.73
CA ALA A 46 -5.74 16.39 9.73
C ALA A 46 -6.02 17.90 9.66
N ALA A 47 -6.09 18.56 10.81
CA ALA A 47 -6.28 20.01 10.85
C ALA A 47 -5.07 20.72 10.21
N PRO A 48 -5.27 21.84 9.49
CA PRO A 48 -4.16 22.65 9.00
C PRO A 48 -3.19 23.01 10.13
N GLY A 49 -1.89 22.82 9.89
CA GLY A 49 -0.85 23.08 10.90
C GLY A 49 -0.71 22.02 12.00
N SER A 50 -1.46 20.92 11.93
CA SER A 50 -1.24 19.76 12.81
C SER A 50 0.17 19.18 12.64
N SER A 51 0.72 18.65 13.73
CA SER A 51 2.04 18.03 13.74
C SER A 51 1.88 16.53 13.99
N PRO A 52 2.54 15.67 13.20
CA PRO A 52 2.43 14.22 13.40
C PRO A 52 3.12 13.75 14.68
N ILE A 53 3.99 14.57 15.30
CA ILE A 53 4.79 14.23 16.48
C ILE A 53 4.43 15.02 17.74
N LYS A 54 3.44 15.93 17.68
CA LYS A 54 3.01 16.75 18.82
C LYS A 54 1.52 16.56 19.09
N GLY A 55 1.11 16.98 20.29
CA GLY A 55 -0.26 16.81 20.78
C GLY A 55 -0.50 15.43 21.38
N ASP A 56 -1.51 15.33 22.22
CA ASP A 56 -1.93 14.07 22.83
C ASP A 56 -3.10 13.50 22.03
N VAL A 57 -2.91 12.32 21.43
CA VAL A 57 -3.96 11.60 20.70
C VAL A 57 -4.61 10.63 21.68
N SER A 58 -5.81 10.95 22.14
CA SER A 58 -6.57 10.09 23.05
C SER A 58 -7.20 8.89 22.32
N TYR A 59 -7.57 9.09 21.06
CA TYR A 59 -8.17 8.05 20.22
C TYR A 59 -7.91 8.34 18.73
N SER A 60 -7.64 7.28 17.97
CA SER A 60 -7.66 7.30 16.51
C SER A 60 -8.09 5.94 15.99
N SER A 61 -8.89 5.92 14.91
CA SER A 61 -9.18 4.70 14.15
C SER A 61 -8.08 4.36 13.13
N SER A 62 -6.99 5.15 13.09
CA SER A 62 -5.86 4.88 12.21
C SER A 62 -5.04 3.72 12.72
N THR A 63 -4.64 2.83 11.82
CA THR A 63 -3.64 1.79 12.07
C THR A 63 -2.30 2.21 11.48
N LYS A 64 -1.22 1.46 11.76
CA LYS A 64 0.09 1.69 11.14
C LYS A 64 0.02 1.59 9.62
N LEU A 65 -0.65 0.55 9.10
CA LEU A 65 -0.77 0.30 7.66
C LEU A 65 -1.64 1.35 6.97
N LYS A 66 -2.74 1.79 7.61
CA LYS A 66 -3.56 2.90 7.09
C LYS A 66 -2.77 4.20 6.98
N TYR A 67 -2.00 4.52 8.02
CA TYR A 67 -1.15 5.71 8.01
C TYR A 67 -0.09 5.61 6.91
N PHE A 68 0.63 4.49 6.82
CA PHE A 68 1.63 4.26 5.78
C PHE A 68 1.05 4.28 4.37
N SER A 69 -0.10 3.66 4.12
CA SER A 69 -0.79 3.71 2.83
C SER A 69 -1.02 5.16 2.38
N ALA A 70 -1.55 6.01 3.26
CA ALA A 70 -1.74 7.43 2.95
C ALA A 70 -0.42 8.17 2.65
N MET A 71 0.63 7.89 3.42
CA MET A 71 1.95 8.52 3.20
C MET A 71 2.60 8.05 1.89
N ILE A 72 2.43 6.77 1.52
CA ILE A 72 2.90 6.24 0.23
C ILE A 72 2.19 6.96 -0.92
N GLY A 73 0.87 7.11 -0.86
CA GLY A 73 0.10 7.80 -1.91
C GLY A 73 0.59 9.23 -2.16
N TRP A 74 0.86 10.00 -1.10
CA TRP A 74 1.44 11.34 -1.21
C TRP A 74 2.89 11.34 -1.72
N ALA A 75 3.74 10.45 -1.20
CA ALA A 75 5.11 10.32 -1.68
C ALA A 75 5.14 9.98 -3.18
N VAL A 76 4.26 9.09 -3.63
CA VAL A 76 4.12 8.72 -5.05
C VAL A 76 3.58 9.87 -5.90
N SER A 77 2.67 10.70 -5.39
CA SER A 77 2.14 11.85 -6.14
C SER A 77 3.23 12.93 -6.38
N GLU A 78 4.13 13.10 -5.42
CA GLU A 78 5.31 13.97 -5.54
C GLU A 78 6.51 13.30 -6.23
N LYS A 79 6.37 12.04 -6.68
CA LYS A 79 7.47 11.21 -7.21
C LYS A 79 8.66 11.07 -6.25
N ASN A 80 8.42 11.20 -4.94
CA ASN A 80 9.39 10.93 -3.89
C ASN A 80 9.49 9.43 -3.60
N TYR A 81 9.97 8.68 -4.58
CA TYR A 81 10.02 7.23 -4.52
C TYR A 81 10.98 6.71 -3.44
N SER A 82 12.03 7.45 -3.10
CA SER A 82 12.95 7.08 -2.01
C SER A 82 12.23 7.04 -0.65
N LEU A 83 11.42 8.07 -0.36
CA LEU A 83 10.63 8.09 0.87
C LEU A 83 9.51 7.03 0.83
N ALA A 84 8.85 6.85 -0.31
CA ALA A 84 7.86 5.79 -0.48
C ALA A 84 8.48 4.40 -0.18
N ASP A 85 9.66 4.10 -0.70
CA ASP A 85 10.35 2.83 -0.49
C ASP A 85 10.73 2.61 0.98
N LYS A 86 11.13 3.68 1.68
CA LYS A 86 11.40 3.65 3.12
C LYS A 86 10.13 3.38 3.93
N ILE A 87 8.99 3.99 3.57
CA ILE A 87 7.69 3.73 4.20
C ILE A 87 7.24 2.29 3.96
N ILE A 88 7.34 1.81 2.71
CA ILE A 88 6.98 0.43 2.35
C ILE A 88 7.84 -0.56 3.12
N SER A 89 9.16 -0.32 3.20
CA SER A 89 10.08 -1.17 3.95
C SER A 89 9.75 -1.26 5.44
N ALA A 90 9.24 -0.17 6.04
CA ALA A 90 8.81 -0.15 7.44
C ALA A 90 7.48 -0.88 7.68
N GLY A 91 6.62 -0.99 6.67
CA GLY A 91 5.29 -1.59 6.79
C GLY A 91 5.19 -3.04 6.30
N LYS A 92 6.05 -3.47 5.36
CA LYS A 92 5.85 -4.71 4.59
C LYS A 92 5.84 -6.00 5.40
N ASP A 93 6.47 -6.00 6.58
CA ASP A 93 6.63 -7.17 7.45
C ASP A 93 5.84 -7.03 8.77
N LEU A 94 4.97 -6.02 8.89
CA LEU A 94 4.10 -5.89 10.04
C LEU A 94 3.10 -7.06 10.09
N ALA A 95 2.95 -7.65 11.28
CA ALA A 95 1.89 -8.62 11.51
C ALA A 95 0.52 -7.95 11.32
N VAL A 96 -0.36 -8.61 10.57
CA VAL A 96 -1.70 -8.08 10.25
C VAL A 96 -2.74 -8.88 11.01
N SER A 97 -3.48 -8.21 11.89
CA SER A 97 -4.64 -8.81 12.57
C SER A 97 -5.90 -8.77 11.70
N GLU A 98 -6.93 -9.52 12.08
CA GLU A 98 -8.19 -9.60 11.33
C GLU A 98 -8.86 -8.22 11.15
N ALA A 99 -8.75 -7.37 12.18
CA ALA A 99 -9.27 -6.00 12.16
C ALA A 99 -8.54 -5.09 11.15
N GLU A 100 -7.35 -5.47 10.71
CA GLU A 100 -6.46 -4.66 9.86
C GLU A 100 -6.44 -5.14 8.41
N PHE A 101 -7.18 -6.19 8.04
CA PHE A 101 -7.10 -6.76 6.69
C PHE A 101 -7.45 -5.76 5.58
N LEU A 102 -8.39 -4.84 5.82
CA LEU A 102 -8.72 -3.80 4.85
C LEU A 102 -7.63 -2.72 4.76
N ASP A 103 -7.02 -2.34 5.87
CA ASP A 103 -5.90 -1.39 5.86
C ASP A 103 -4.65 -1.98 5.20
N ALA A 104 -4.44 -3.30 5.37
CA ALA A 104 -3.37 -4.03 4.72
C ALA A 104 -3.57 -4.09 3.20
N HIS A 105 -4.81 -4.31 2.74
CA HIS A 105 -5.15 -4.19 1.31
C HIS A 105 -4.71 -2.83 0.74
N TYR A 106 -5.09 -1.73 1.38
CA TYR A 106 -4.72 -0.40 0.90
C TYR A 106 -3.21 -0.18 0.93
N PHE A 107 -2.50 -0.68 1.94
CA PHE A 107 -1.05 -0.61 1.99
C PHE A 107 -0.39 -1.37 0.83
N TRP A 108 -0.75 -2.64 0.60
CA TRP A 108 -0.15 -3.43 -0.48
C TRP A 108 -0.52 -2.91 -1.87
N GLN A 109 -1.73 -2.37 -2.03
CA GLN A 109 -2.15 -1.73 -3.28
C GLN A 109 -1.30 -0.48 -3.58
N GLU A 110 -1.07 0.39 -2.60
CA GLU A 110 -0.22 1.58 -2.75
C GLU A 110 1.25 1.21 -2.99
N ALA A 111 1.76 0.18 -2.32
CA ALA A 111 3.11 -0.34 -2.56
C ALA A 111 3.25 -0.86 -4.01
N ALA A 112 2.29 -1.66 -4.49
CA ALA A 112 2.28 -2.15 -5.87
C ALA A 112 2.20 -0.99 -6.89
N GLU A 113 1.40 0.05 -6.63
CA GLU A 113 1.34 1.25 -7.48
C GLU A 113 2.69 1.98 -7.52
N CYS A 114 3.33 2.16 -6.36
CA CYS A 114 4.62 2.82 -6.24
C CYS A 114 5.68 2.19 -7.15
N TYR A 115 5.84 0.87 -7.07
CA TYR A 115 6.81 0.17 -7.92
C TYR A 115 6.36 0.10 -9.37
N TYR A 116 5.07 -0.10 -9.64
CA TYR A 116 4.58 -0.15 -11.03
C TYR A 116 4.82 1.16 -11.78
N LYS A 117 4.78 2.32 -11.11
CA LYS A 117 5.14 3.61 -11.72
C LYS A 117 6.63 3.76 -12.03
N GLN A 118 7.48 2.96 -11.38
CA GLN A 118 8.94 2.94 -11.59
C GLN A 118 9.40 1.82 -12.54
N ARG A 119 8.47 1.01 -13.07
CA ARG A 119 8.77 -0.16 -13.91
C ARG A 119 9.71 0.08 -15.10
N ASP A 120 9.74 1.30 -15.62
CA ASP A 120 10.52 1.67 -16.81
C ASP A 120 11.93 2.20 -16.43
N CYS A 121 12.19 2.48 -15.14
CA CYS A 121 13.44 3.09 -14.66
C CYS A 121 14.12 2.36 -13.48
N ARG A 122 13.46 1.38 -12.87
CA ARG A 122 13.98 0.62 -11.72
C ARG A 122 13.98 -0.89 -12.05
N PRO A 123 15.14 -1.58 -12.04
CA PRO A 123 15.25 -2.96 -12.50
C PRO A 123 14.36 -3.99 -11.77
N ASP A 124 14.21 -3.85 -10.45
CA ASP A 124 13.43 -4.75 -9.57
C ASP A 124 11.97 -4.31 -9.40
N ALA A 125 11.54 -3.22 -10.05
CA ALA A 125 10.21 -2.65 -9.84
C ALA A 125 9.07 -3.58 -10.29
N ILE A 126 9.27 -4.36 -11.36
CA ILE A 126 8.27 -5.34 -11.81
C ILE A 126 8.12 -6.47 -10.77
N ASP A 127 9.23 -7.00 -10.27
CA ASP A 127 9.22 -8.09 -9.29
C ASP A 127 8.56 -7.65 -7.98
N LEU A 128 8.91 -6.45 -7.48
CA LEU A 128 8.26 -5.87 -6.30
C LEU A 128 6.77 -5.60 -6.53
N THR A 129 6.39 -5.13 -7.72
CA THR A 129 4.97 -4.97 -8.07
C THR A 129 4.23 -6.30 -7.98
N ILE A 130 4.81 -7.38 -8.52
CA ILE A 130 4.24 -8.73 -8.47
C ILE A 130 4.14 -9.20 -7.02
N GLU A 131 5.19 -9.04 -6.21
CA GLU A 131 5.20 -9.40 -4.79
C GLU A 131 4.02 -8.78 -4.04
N PHE A 132 3.84 -7.46 -4.16
CA PHE A 132 2.77 -6.75 -3.45
C PHE A 132 1.38 -7.07 -4.02
N CYS A 133 1.24 -7.29 -5.33
CA CYS A 133 -0.03 -7.77 -5.88
C CYS A 133 -0.39 -9.15 -5.32
N LEU A 134 0.59 -10.07 -5.21
CA LEU A 134 0.36 -11.41 -4.67
C LEU A 134 -0.01 -11.37 -3.18
N LYS A 135 0.66 -10.55 -2.37
CA LYS A 135 0.31 -10.32 -0.96
C LYS A 135 -1.15 -9.88 -0.80
N ASP A 136 -1.58 -8.91 -1.61
CA ASP A 136 -2.95 -8.41 -1.60
C ASP A 136 -3.98 -9.48 -2.03
N ILE A 137 -3.73 -10.13 -3.17
CA ILE A 137 -4.63 -11.16 -3.73
C ILE A 137 -4.77 -12.36 -2.78
N GLN A 138 -3.69 -12.79 -2.13
CA GLN A 138 -3.72 -13.86 -1.13
C GLN A 138 -4.61 -13.50 0.07
N MET A 139 -4.70 -12.21 0.40
CA MET A 139 -5.50 -11.70 1.51
C MET A 139 -6.93 -11.32 1.11
N PHE A 140 -7.22 -11.19 -0.19
CA PHE A 140 -8.53 -10.85 -0.73
C PHE A 140 -9.72 -11.63 -0.12
N PRO A 141 -9.67 -12.97 0.05
CA PRO A 141 -10.77 -13.72 0.65
C PRO A 141 -11.11 -13.28 2.08
N LYS A 142 -10.16 -12.67 2.78
CA LYS A 142 -10.29 -12.24 4.17
C LYS A 142 -10.86 -10.82 4.30
N TYR A 143 -10.59 -9.91 3.35
CA TYR A 143 -11.09 -8.54 3.41
C TYR A 143 -12.29 -8.25 2.50
N VAL A 144 -12.62 -9.11 1.52
CA VAL A 144 -13.70 -8.83 0.56
C VAL A 144 -15.06 -8.59 1.23
N LYS A 145 -15.41 -9.39 2.25
CA LYS A 145 -16.66 -9.22 3.00
C LYS A 145 -16.67 -7.92 3.83
N PRO A 146 -15.65 -7.62 4.65
CA PRO A 146 -15.52 -6.32 5.31
C PRO A 146 -15.62 -5.14 4.34
N MET A 147 -14.90 -5.19 3.22
CA MET A 147 -14.91 -4.16 2.20
C MET A 147 -16.29 -3.93 1.60
N GLN A 148 -16.97 -5.01 1.19
CA GLN A 148 -18.32 -4.94 0.64
C GLN A 148 -19.32 -4.37 1.67
N LYS A 149 -19.17 -4.71 2.94
CA LYS A 149 -20.00 -4.18 4.03
C LYS A 149 -19.78 -2.68 4.22
N GLU A 150 -18.53 -2.22 4.17
CA GLU A 150 -18.18 -0.81 4.36
C GLU A 150 -18.60 0.07 3.16
N LEU A 151 -18.41 -0.42 1.94
CA LEU A 151 -18.59 0.37 0.71
C LEU A 151 -19.93 0.11 0.00
N GLY A 152 -20.70 -0.90 0.42
CA GLY A 152 -21.92 -1.35 -0.24
C GLY A 152 -21.70 -2.12 -1.54
N CYS A 153 -20.48 -2.10 -2.09
CA CYS A 153 -20.06 -2.86 -3.27
C CYS A 153 -18.59 -3.27 -3.14
N ILE A 154 -18.12 -4.14 -4.03
CA ILE A 154 -16.69 -4.43 -4.15
C ILE A 154 -16.14 -3.46 -5.20
N PRO A 155 -15.29 -2.48 -4.81
CA PRO A 155 -14.65 -1.60 -5.76
C PRO A 155 -13.69 -2.38 -6.66
N ARG A 156 -13.21 -1.72 -7.71
CA ARG A 156 -12.13 -2.28 -8.53
C ARG A 156 -10.87 -2.50 -7.69
N ILE A 157 -10.41 -3.75 -7.66
CA ILE A 157 -9.16 -4.14 -7.00
C ILE A 157 -8.04 -4.14 -8.03
N THR A 158 -7.16 -3.13 -7.96
CA THR A 158 -6.19 -2.88 -9.04
C THR A 158 -5.06 -3.91 -9.10
N THR A 159 -4.76 -4.59 -7.99
CA THR A 159 -3.72 -5.62 -7.91
C THR A 159 -4.01 -6.84 -8.77
N PHE A 160 -5.27 -7.31 -8.85
CA PHE A 160 -5.70 -8.37 -9.78
C PHE A 160 -5.45 -7.97 -11.24
N GLN A 161 -5.89 -6.77 -11.62
CA GLN A 161 -5.75 -6.28 -12.99
C GLN A 161 -4.26 -6.15 -13.36
N ARG A 162 -3.47 -5.58 -12.45
CA ARG A 162 -2.05 -5.35 -12.64
C ARG A 162 -1.28 -6.66 -12.77
N LEU A 163 -1.55 -7.63 -11.90
CA LEU A 163 -0.88 -8.93 -11.95
C LEU A 163 -1.20 -9.68 -13.25
N ALA A 164 -2.46 -9.69 -13.68
CA ALA A 164 -2.85 -10.29 -14.95
C ALA A 164 -2.13 -9.65 -16.15
N ILE A 165 -2.00 -8.31 -16.17
CA ILE A 165 -1.26 -7.59 -17.22
C ILE A 165 0.23 -7.94 -17.19
N LEU A 166 0.85 -7.99 -16.01
CA LEU A 166 2.28 -8.30 -15.87
C LEU A 166 2.59 -9.74 -16.31
N TYR A 167 1.77 -10.70 -15.90
CA TYR A 167 1.89 -12.07 -16.36
C TYR A 167 1.67 -12.20 -17.88
N GLU A 168 0.66 -11.53 -18.44
CA GLU A 168 0.45 -11.50 -19.89
C GLU A 168 1.68 -10.94 -20.63
N LYS A 169 2.26 -9.84 -20.15
CA LYS A 169 3.45 -9.22 -20.76
C LYS A 169 4.68 -10.11 -20.67
N ALA A 170 4.80 -10.92 -19.62
CA ALA A 170 5.89 -11.88 -19.43
C ALA A 170 5.67 -13.21 -20.18
N GLY A 171 4.59 -13.36 -20.97
CA GLY A 171 4.24 -14.62 -21.63
C GLY A 171 3.74 -15.72 -20.68
N ARG A 172 3.50 -15.38 -19.41
CA ARG A 172 3.02 -16.26 -18.35
C ARG A 172 1.49 -16.41 -18.43
N TYR A 173 1.01 -16.94 -19.55
CA TYR A 173 -0.42 -16.93 -19.87
C TYR A 173 -1.25 -17.79 -18.93
N LYS A 174 -0.71 -18.92 -18.44
CA LYS A 174 -1.41 -19.79 -17.49
C LYS A 174 -1.70 -19.05 -16.19
N GLU A 175 -0.69 -18.39 -15.62
CA GLU A 175 -0.87 -17.61 -14.40
C GLU A 175 -1.78 -16.41 -14.62
N ALA A 176 -1.70 -15.74 -15.77
CA ALA A 176 -2.63 -14.66 -16.11
C ALA A 176 -4.10 -15.14 -16.16
N ILE A 177 -4.33 -16.33 -16.74
CA ILE A 177 -5.64 -16.99 -16.78
C ILE A 177 -6.15 -17.32 -15.38
N GLU A 178 -5.30 -17.83 -14.50
CA GLU A 178 -5.65 -18.11 -13.10
C GLU A 178 -6.11 -16.85 -12.36
N ILE A 179 -5.40 -15.73 -12.53
CA ILE A 179 -5.80 -14.44 -11.94
C ILE A 179 -7.15 -13.97 -12.50
N CYS A 180 -7.38 -14.09 -13.82
CA CYS A 180 -8.66 -13.78 -14.43
C CYS A 180 -9.82 -14.63 -13.87
N ASN A 181 -9.62 -15.94 -13.77
CA ASN A 181 -10.61 -16.86 -13.22
C ASN A 181 -10.92 -16.54 -11.76
N LEU A 182 -9.91 -16.23 -10.96
CA LEU A 182 -10.10 -15.82 -9.57
C LEU A 182 -10.88 -14.51 -9.46
N ALA A 183 -10.57 -13.52 -10.29
CA ALA A 183 -11.30 -12.26 -10.33
C ALA A 183 -12.77 -12.44 -10.73
N ILE A 184 -13.05 -13.28 -11.75
CA ILE A 184 -14.42 -13.62 -12.17
C ILE A 184 -15.18 -14.32 -11.06
N LYS A 185 -14.55 -15.28 -10.36
CA LYS A 185 -15.14 -15.99 -9.22
C LYS A 185 -15.59 -15.03 -8.11
N TYR A 186 -14.86 -13.95 -7.90
CA TYR A 186 -15.19 -12.93 -6.90
C TYR A 186 -16.07 -11.79 -7.43
N GLY A 187 -16.52 -11.85 -8.69
CA GLY A 187 -17.34 -10.81 -9.30
C GLY A 187 -16.61 -9.48 -9.50
N LEU A 188 -15.27 -9.51 -9.58
CA LEU A 188 -14.47 -8.31 -9.80
C LEU A 188 -14.59 -7.83 -11.25
N THR A 189 -14.46 -6.51 -11.42
CA THR A 189 -14.34 -5.86 -12.72
C THR A 189 -12.96 -5.26 -12.89
N ASP A 190 -12.54 -5.05 -14.15
CA ASP A 190 -11.37 -4.23 -14.47
C ASP A 190 -11.82 -3.02 -15.31
N SER A 191 -10.90 -2.10 -15.62
CA SER A 191 -11.24 -0.90 -16.41
C SER A 191 -11.35 -1.13 -17.92
N THR A 192 -11.34 -2.38 -18.38
CA THR A 192 -11.32 -2.72 -19.81
C THR A 192 -12.69 -3.12 -20.32
N LYS A 193 -12.89 -2.94 -21.63
CA LYS A 193 -14.12 -3.36 -22.31
C LYS A 193 -14.26 -4.89 -22.21
N GLY A 194 -15.32 -5.35 -21.55
CA GLY A 194 -15.60 -6.78 -21.35
C GLY A 194 -14.92 -7.42 -20.15
N GLY A 195 -14.16 -6.66 -19.34
CA GLY A 195 -13.63 -7.10 -18.06
C GLY A 195 -12.67 -8.29 -18.13
N TYR A 196 -12.55 -8.99 -16.98
CA TYR A 196 -11.80 -10.23 -16.90
C TYR A 196 -12.28 -11.34 -17.85
N PRO A 197 -13.58 -11.52 -18.16
CA PRO A 197 -14.02 -12.50 -19.16
C PRO A 197 -13.44 -12.28 -20.55
N ALA A 198 -13.41 -11.03 -21.04
CA ALA A 198 -12.80 -10.72 -22.33
C ALA A 198 -11.27 -10.93 -22.32
N ARG A 199 -10.61 -10.57 -21.19
CA ARG A 199 -9.18 -10.84 -21.00
C ARG A 199 -8.87 -12.33 -21.01
N LEU A 200 -9.68 -13.13 -20.32
CA LEU A 200 -9.57 -14.60 -20.27
C LEU A 200 -9.59 -15.20 -21.68
N GLN A 201 -10.60 -14.86 -22.49
CA GLN A 201 -10.70 -15.35 -23.88
C GLN A 201 -9.48 -14.98 -24.73
N LYS A 202 -8.93 -13.77 -24.56
CA LYS A 202 -7.72 -13.33 -25.26
C LYS A 202 -6.49 -14.15 -24.82
N LEU A 203 -6.36 -14.42 -23.53
CA LEU A 203 -5.24 -15.20 -22.98
C LEU A 203 -5.30 -16.66 -23.40
N GLU A 204 -6.49 -17.27 -23.42
CA GLU A 204 -6.69 -18.65 -23.91
C GLU A 204 -6.27 -18.80 -25.39
N LYS A 205 -6.60 -17.82 -26.23
CA LYS A 205 -6.13 -17.79 -27.62
C LYS A 205 -4.61 -17.70 -27.72
N LYS A 206 -3.97 -16.89 -26.87
CA LYS A 206 -2.50 -16.75 -26.82
C LYS A 206 -1.79 -17.97 -26.24
N LEU A 207 -2.46 -18.77 -25.40
CA LEU A 207 -1.91 -20.00 -24.85
C LEU A 207 -1.93 -21.14 -25.88
N ASN A 208 -2.94 -21.14 -26.76
CA ASN A 208 -3.22 -22.22 -27.71
C ASN A 208 -2.77 -21.93 -29.16
N GLY A 209 -2.27 -20.72 -29.44
CA GLY A 209 -1.78 -20.30 -30.76
C GLY A 209 -0.35 -19.84 -30.69
#